data_AF-A0A9E4JU03-F1
#
_entry.id   AF-A0A9E4JU03-F1
#
_cell.length_a   1.000
_cell.length_b   1.000
_cell.length_c   1.000
_cell.angle_alpha   90.00
_cell.angle_beta   90.00
_cell.angle_gamma   90.00
#
_symmetry.space_group_name_H-M   'P 1'
#
loop_
_entity.id
_entity.type
_entity.pdbx_description
1 polymer ?
#
loop_
_entity_poly.entity_id
_entity_poly.type
_entity_poly.pdbx_seq_one_letter_code
_entity_poly.pdbx_strand_id
1 'polypeptide(L)'
;MSDQETEFAEFTAVAERFIALANEIKSEGKPLPLVNAALMSASATYSTYVAAGNQGYLKPSGVDRLVDAYRAQLANIQEIKRKAAESSGQKTTKEQ
;
A
#
# COMPACT_ATOMS: atom_id res chain seq x y z
N MET A 1 -7.61 4.06 24.26
CA MET A 1 -7.28 3.54 22.92
C MET A 1 -7.36 2.04 23.01
N SER A 2 -8.11 1.41 22.11
CA SER A 2 -8.15 -0.05 22.02
C SER A 2 -6.85 -0.57 21.39
N ASP A 3 -6.53 -1.85 21.59
CA ASP A 3 -5.35 -2.49 21.00
C ASP A 3 -5.39 -2.39 19.45
N GLN A 4 -6.58 -2.49 18.86
CA GLN A 4 -6.80 -2.32 17.42
C GLN A 4 -6.50 -0.91 16.90
N GLU A 5 -6.83 0.12 17.68
CA GLU A 5 -6.51 1.52 17.30
C GLU A 5 -5.00 1.75 17.31
N THR A 6 -4.29 1.12 18.25
CA THR A 6 -2.82 1.20 18.36
C THR A 6 -2.12 0.48 17.21
N GLU A 7 -2.51 -0.76 16.91
CA GLU A 7 -1.97 -1.54 15.78
C GLU A 7 -2.19 -0.83 14.43
N PHE A 8 -3.36 -0.21 14.25
CA PHE A 8 -3.67 0.54 13.03
C PHE A 8 -2.83 1.82 12.92
N ALA A 9 -2.59 2.53 14.02
CA ALA A 9 -1.74 3.71 14.05
C ALA A 9 -0.28 3.36 13.72
N GLU A 10 0.26 2.28 14.29
CA GLU A 10 1.61 1.79 13.99
C GLU A 10 1.74 1.37 12.53
N PHE A 11 0.77 0.60 12.01
CA PHE A 11 0.71 0.24 10.59
C PHE A 11 0.76 1.47 9.69
N THR A 12 -0.04 2.49 10.00
CA THR A 12 -0.12 3.73 9.20
C THR A 12 1.20 4.50 9.25
N ALA A 13 1.81 4.65 10.43
CA ALA A 13 3.09 5.31 10.59
C ALA A 13 4.22 4.62 9.80
N VAL A 14 4.22 3.29 9.74
CA VAL A 14 5.18 2.54 8.92
C VAL A 14 4.90 2.73 7.43
N ALA A 15 3.64 2.69 6.99
CA ALA A 15 3.26 2.93 5.61
C ALA A 15 3.67 4.33 5.13
N GLU A 16 3.51 5.35 5.97
CA GLU A 16 3.91 6.74 5.68
C GLU A 16 5.39 6.89 5.36
N ARG A 17 6.26 6.06 5.96
CA ARG A 17 7.70 6.08 5.65
C ARG A 17 7.99 5.65 4.21
N PHE A 18 7.26 4.66 3.69
CA PHE A 18 7.38 4.26 2.28
C PHE A 18 6.87 5.36 1.34
N ILE A 19 5.78 6.05 1.73
CA ILE A 19 5.22 7.16 0.95
C ILE A 19 6.15 8.37 0.96
N ALA A 20 6.78 8.69 2.10
CA ALA A 20 7.77 9.76 2.20
C ALA A 20 8.94 9.52 1.23
N LEU A 21 9.50 8.30 1.23
CA LEU A 21 10.56 7.92 0.30
C LEU A 21 10.10 8.01 -1.18
N ALA A 22 8.88 7.55 -1.49
CA ALA A 22 8.35 7.69 -2.85
C ALA A 22 8.22 9.16 -3.28
N ASN A 23 7.82 10.05 -2.36
CA ASN A 23 7.75 11.49 -2.62
C ASN A 23 9.13 12.13 -2.79
N GLU A 24 10.14 11.68 -2.05
CA GLU A 24 11.54 12.09 -2.24
C GLU A 24 12.02 11.71 -3.64
N ILE A 25 11.85 10.46 -4.07
CA ILE A 25 12.22 10.01 -5.42
C ILE A 25 11.49 10.82 -6.50
N LYS A 26 10.21 11.13 -6.29
CA LYS A 26 9.45 12.01 -7.21
C LYS A 26 10.09 13.41 -7.29
N SER A 27 10.54 13.96 -6.16
CA SER A 27 11.16 15.30 -6.09
C SER A 27 12.50 15.38 -6.84
N GLU A 28 13.18 14.25 -7.06
CA GLU A 28 14.36 14.12 -7.92
C GLU A 28 14.05 14.27 -9.43
N GLY A 29 12.80 14.58 -9.80
CA GLY A 29 12.37 14.76 -11.19
C GLY A 29 11.96 13.47 -11.89
N LYS A 30 11.79 12.36 -11.15
CA LYS A 30 11.29 11.11 -11.72
C LYS A 30 9.80 11.21 -12.05
N PRO A 31 9.34 10.70 -13.21
CA PRO A 31 7.92 10.69 -13.54
C PRO A 31 7.09 9.93 -12.50
N LEU A 32 5.94 10.48 -12.10
CA LEU A 32 5.05 9.84 -11.14
C LEU A 32 4.65 8.39 -11.53
N PRO A 33 4.33 8.08 -12.80
CA PRO A 33 4.05 6.70 -13.20
C PRO A 33 5.21 5.74 -12.97
N LEU A 34 6.46 6.22 -13.15
CA LEU A 34 7.66 5.42 -12.91
C LEU A 34 7.83 5.14 -11.41
N VAL A 35 7.68 6.15 -10.56
CA VAL A 35 7.76 5.99 -9.10
C VAL A 35 6.70 5.01 -8.60
N ASN A 36 5.47 5.11 -9.12
CA ASN A 36 4.40 4.18 -8.77
C ASN A 36 4.72 2.73 -9.18
N ALA A 37 5.15 2.52 -10.43
CA ALA A 37 5.53 1.19 -10.90
C ALA A 37 6.71 0.58 -10.12
N ALA A 38 7.69 1.41 -9.75
CA ALA A 38 8.82 1.00 -8.91
C ALA A 38 8.36 0.60 -7.51
N LEU A 39 7.47 1.37 -6.88
CA LEU A 39 6.92 1.05 -5.56
C LEU A 39 6.13 -0.26 -5.57
N MET A 40 5.29 -0.48 -6.59
CA MET A 40 4.57 -1.75 -6.78
C MET A 40 5.53 -2.94 -6.91
N SER A 41 6.60 -2.76 -7.70
CA SER A 41 7.63 -3.80 -7.91
C SER A 41 8.40 -4.09 -6.62
N ALA A 42 8.78 -3.06 -5.86
CA ALA A 42 9.45 -3.19 -4.57
C ALA A 42 8.57 -3.93 -3.55
N SER A 43 7.27 -3.58 -3.49
CA SER A 43 6.30 -4.25 -2.63
C SER A 43 6.16 -5.74 -3.00
N ALA A 44 5.98 -6.07 -4.28
CA ALA A 44 5.88 -7.46 -4.73
C ALA A 44 7.15 -8.27 -4.44
N THR A 45 8.32 -7.64 -4.60
CA THR A 45 9.61 -8.26 -4.29
C THR A 45 9.74 -8.55 -2.79
N TYR A 46 9.43 -7.57 -1.94
CA TYR A 46 9.48 -7.74 -0.49
C TYR A 46 8.49 -8.80 0.00
N SER A 47 7.27 -8.81 -0.53
CA SER A 47 6.28 -9.84 -0.21
C SER A 47 6.71 -11.24 -0.65
N THR A 48 7.37 -11.35 -1.80
CA THR A 48 7.96 -12.62 -2.27
C THR A 48 9.06 -13.08 -1.33
N TYR A 49 9.95 -12.18 -0.92
CA TYR A 49 10.99 -12.45 0.07
C TYR A 49 10.41 -12.96 1.39
N VAL A 50 9.36 -12.31 1.91
CA VAL A 50 8.70 -12.73 3.16
C VAL A 50 8.11 -14.14 3.04
N ALA A 51 7.50 -14.47 1.90
CA ALA A 51 6.82 -15.74 1.71
C ALA A 51 7.74 -16.91 1.31
N ALA A 52 8.79 -16.64 0.53
CA ALA A 52 9.61 -17.66 -0.13
C ALA A 52 11.12 -17.56 0.19
N GLY A 53 11.56 -16.53 0.91
CA GLY A 53 12.97 -16.28 1.23
C GLY A 53 13.76 -15.62 0.09
N ASN A 54 15.05 -15.35 0.35
CA ASN A 54 15.93 -14.55 -0.52
C ASN A 54 16.09 -15.05 -1.96
N GLN A 55 15.99 -16.37 -2.18
CA GLN A 55 16.17 -17.01 -3.50
C GLN A 55 14.90 -17.71 -3.97
N GLY A 56 13.79 -17.51 -3.24
CA GLY A 56 12.53 -18.17 -3.52
C GLY A 56 11.68 -17.39 -4.53
N TYR A 57 10.69 -18.08 -5.08
CA TYR A 57 9.66 -17.49 -5.92
C TYR A 57 8.29 -18.03 -5.51
N LEU A 58 7.23 -17.31 -5.88
CA LEU A 58 5.87 -17.75 -5.63
C LEU A 58 5.41 -18.72 -6.71
N LYS A 59 4.86 -19.86 -6.30
CA LYS A 59 4.01 -20.69 -7.19
C LYS A 59 2.75 -19.88 -7.59
N PRO A 60 2.02 -20.25 -8.66
CA PRO A 60 0.81 -19.53 -9.07
C PRO A 60 -0.18 -19.26 -7.93
N SER A 61 -0.47 -20.27 -7.10
CA SER A 61 -1.34 -20.10 -5.93
C SER A 61 -0.79 -19.15 -4.86
N GLY A 62 0.53 -18.96 -4.78
CA GLY A 62 1.16 -17.96 -3.93
C GLY A 62 0.99 -16.54 -4.48
N VAL A 63 1.04 -16.39 -5.81
CA VAL A 63 0.75 -15.12 -6.48
C VAL A 63 -0.70 -14.72 -6.22
N ASP A 64 -1.65 -15.64 -6.38
CA ASP A 64 -3.07 -15.38 -6.13
C ASP A 64 -3.30 -14.90 -4.69
N ARG A 65 -2.71 -15.58 -3.70
CA ARG A 65 -2.80 -15.17 -2.29
C ARG A 65 -2.22 -13.78 -2.03
N LEU A 66 -1.10 -13.43 -2.67
CA LEU A 66 -0.51 -12.11 -2.53
C LEU A 66 -1.42 -11.03 -3.13
N VAL A 67 -2.01 -11.29 -4.29
CA VAL A 67 -2.98 -10.38 -4.93
C VAL A 67 -4.22 -10.20 -4.06
N ASP A 68 -4.74 -11.28 -3.47
CA ASP A 68 -5.88 -11.21 -2.55
C ASP A 68 -5.58 -10.41 -1.29
N ALA A 69 -4.39 -10.59 -0.70
CA ALA A 69 -3.95 -9.79 0.44
C ALA A 69 -3.84 -8.30 0.08
N TYR A 70 -3.28 -7.99 -1.09
CA TYR A 70 -3.20 -6.60 -1.58
C TYR A 70 -4.59 -6.01 -1.81
N ARG A 71 -5.51 -6.79 -2.39
CA ARG A 71 -6.90 -6.37 -2.61
C ARG A 71 -7.60 -6.04 -1.29
N ALA A 72 -7.46 -6.89 -0.27
CA ALA A 72 -8.03 -6.65 1.04
C ALA A 72 -7.47 -5.36 1.67
N GLN A 73 -6.16 -5.16 1.57
CA GLN A 73 -5.51 -3.97 2.10
C GLN A 73 -5.97 -2.68 1.38
N LEU A 74 -6.07 -2.73 0.06
CA LEU A 74 -6.56 -1.62 -0.74
C LEU A 74 -8.02 -1.28 -0.37
N ALA A 75 -8.88 -2.29 -0.22
CA ALA A 75 -10.27 -2.09 0.19
C ALA A 75 -10.37 -1.38 1.56
N ASN A 76 -9.57 -1.82 2.54
CA ASN A 76 -9.51 -1.16 3.85
C ASN A 76 -9.10 0.31 3.73
N ILE A 77 -8.06 0.60 2.94
CA ILE A 77 -7.58 1.98 2.73
C ILE A 77 -8.66 2.84 2.06
N GLN A 78 -9.35 2.33 1.03
CA GLN A 78 -10.43 3.08 0.37
C GLN A 78 -11.59 3.37 1.32
N GLU A 79 -11.95 2.40 2.16
CA GLU A 79 -13.00 2.58 3.15
C GLU A 79 -12.63 3.66 4.19
N ILE A 80 -11.37 3.67 4.66
CA ILE A 80 -10.87 4.72 5.55
C ILE A 80 -10.93 6.09 4.88
N LYS A 81 -10.48 6.19 3.62
CA LYS A 81 -10.53 7.44 2.85
C LYS A 81 -11.96 7.91 2.62
N ARG A 82 -12.89 7.00 2.33
CA ARG A 82 -14.33 7.29 2.18
C ARG A 82 -14.89 7.88 3.47
N LYS A 83 -14.67 7.23 4.61
CA LYS A 83 -15.12 7.73 5.93
C LYS A 83 -14.56 9.12 6.26
N ALA A 84 -13.28 9.35 5.96
CA ALA A 84 -12.63 10.65 6.18
C ALA A 84 -13.18 11.75 5.25
N ALA A 85 -13.49 11.42 4.00
CA ALA A 85 -14.12 12.36 3.06
C ALA A 85 -15.55 12.74 3.48
N GLU A 86 -16.33 11.77 3.96
CA GLU A 86 -17.69 11.99 4.46
C GLU A 86 -17.73 12.85 5.73
N SER A 87 -16.79 12.65 6.65
CA SER A 87 -16.72 13.44 7.89
C SER A 87 -16.19 14.86 7.68
N SER A 88 -15.38 15.09 6.63
CA SER A 88 -14.84 16.41 6.27
C SER A 88 -15.72 17.20 5.28
N GLY A 89 -16.87 16.65 4.86
CA GLY A 89 -17.76 17.28 3.87
C GLY A 89 -17.16 17.36 2.46
N GLN A 90 -16.06 16.65 2.20
CA GLN A 90 -15.33 16.71 0.95
C GLN A 90 -15.91 15.67 -0.02
N LYS A 91 -16.76 16.11 -0.96
CA LYS A 91 -17.27 15.24 -2.05
C LYS A 91 -16.10 14.72 -2.88
N THR A 92 -15.80 13.43 -2.80
CA THR A 92 -14.83 12.77 -3.68
C THR A 92 -15.53 12.31 -4.96
N THR A 93 -15.39 13.11 -6.01
CA THR A 93 -15.69 12.68 -7.39
C THR A 93 -14.43 12.10 -8.00
N LYS A 94 -14.48 10.83 -8.39
CA LYS A 94 -14.11 10.30 -9.71
C LYS A 94 -14.25 8.79 -9.68
N GLU A 95 -15.41 8.31 -10.12
CA GLU A 95 -15.50 7.00 -10.75
C GLU A 95 -14.55 7.03 -11.96
N GLN A 96 -13.54 6.17 -11.95
CA GLN A 96 -12.82 5.76 -13.15
C GLN A 96 -13.10 4.28 -13.36
#